data_AF-W2GDQ8-F1
#
_entry.id   AF-W2GDQ8-F1
#
_cell.length_a   1.000
_cell.length_b   1.000
_cell.length_c   1.000
_cell.angle_alpha   90.00
_cell.angle_beta   90.00
_cell.angle_gamma   90.00
#
_symmetry.space_group_name_H-M   'P 1'
#
loop_
_entity.id
_entity.type
_entity.pdbx_description
1 polymer ?
#
loop_
_entity_poly.entity_id
_entity_poly.type
_entity_poly.pdbx_seq_one_letter_code
_entity_poly.pdbx_strand_id
1 'polypeptide(L)'
;MLPADDVQALYSTRPTPMHTESTALVATLVTALIVLLRKSFHLSNEFSQNSRRSSSITEPLMPPRLKSDSGLYELLDRHKNRGKVARNQALDAFRGLTLSLMVFVNYGGGGFAVFTHSIWDGLTIADLVFPWFAWILGFSVFLSSDSSRETSKLEAFSRIGQRTVKLFVLGLFINNGDTWSEWRIPGVLQALSFAHLIVAVADWFLPLHDRRRTSLYRVLVWHLILGVLPLILVNLLLTFTLHVPGCPAGYIGPGGQADGGVYRNCTGGAHLYVDSLVFGLHHIFQTPTCQQRYQTGPYDPEGLLNWIMVATTAYLGYLQAALLTITLEQSQSRQLRLLTVCGSGLILSGIVSGGLWVFPHGPWIPLNKNLWSLSYVLLSSGLASWLLALLTILIDGEARVRWSGAPCTSVGKNSIFIYVMHEVCQYFAPFAAKPLQTGERLPQFELLLYNLVGLFTWIIVAQWMDLQKIFIKV
;
A
#
# COMPACT_ATOMS: atom_id res chain seq x y z
N MET A 1 -31.79 30.99 -41.05
CA MET A 1 -31.08 30.26 -42.12
C MET A 1 -29.91 31.13 -42.54
N LEU A 2 -28.70 30.80 -42.11
CA LEU A 2 -27.47 31.45 -42.54
C LEU A 2 -26.93 30.73 -43.79
N PRO A 3 -26.30 31.45 -44.74
CA PRO A 3 -25.98 30.95 -46.08
C PRO A 3 -24.81 29.94 -46.08
N ALA A 4 -24.83 29.06 -47.08
CA ALA A 4 -24.07 27.81 -47.14
C ALA A 4 -22.56 27.94 -47.50
N ASP A 5 -22.03 29.16 -47.62
CA ASP A 5 -20.68 29.37 -48.16
C ASP A 5 -19.56 29.42 -47.09
N ASP A 6 -19.92 29.51 -45.79
CA ASP A 6 -18.95 29.51 -44.68
C ASP A 6 -18.55 28.10 -44.19
N VAL A 7 -19.19 27.03 -44.70
CA VAL A 7 -18.90 25.65 -44.27
C VAL A 7 -17.64 25.09 -44.95
N GLN A 8 -17.20 25.68 -46.07
CA GLN A 8 -16.11 25.11 -46.87
C GLN A 8 -14.70 25.58 -46.43
N ALA A 9 -14.61 26.61 -45.59
CA ALA A 9 -13.33 27.06 -45.01
C ALA A 9 -12.84 26.18 -43.84
N LEU A 10 -13.73 25.43 -43.18
CA LEU A 10 -13.39 24.53 -42.05
C LEU A 10 -12.82 23.16 -42.49
N TYR A 11 -12.87 22.83 -43.78
CA TYR A 11 -12.40 21.54 -44.32
C TYR A 11 -11.08 21.63 -45.11
N SER A 12 -10.41 22.78 -45.10
CA SER A 12 -9.13 22.97 -45.81
C SER A 12 -7.89 22.98 -44.90
N THR A 13 -7.86 22.18 -43.84
CA THR A 13 -6.59 21.86 -43.18
C THR A 13 -5.91 20.74 -43.95
N ARG A 14 -4.87 21.10 -44.72
CA ARG A 14 -3.90 20.14 -45.28
C ARG A 14 -3.45 19.19 -44.16
N PRO A 15 -3.32 17.87 -44.41
CA PRO A 15 -2.71 16.97 -43.43
C PRO A 15 -1.24 17.37 -43.28
N THR A 16 -0.88 17.96 -42.15
CA THR A 16 0.51 18.02 -41.69
C THR A 16 0.98 16.59 -41.38
N PRO A 17 2.28 16.28 -41.46
CA PRO A 17 2.78 14.92 -41.32
C PRO A 17 2.79 14.52 -39.83
N MET A 18 1.62 14.25 -39.27
CA MET A 18 1.41 13.95 -37.84
C MET A 18 1.91 12.54 -37.44
N HIS A 19 1.98 11.60 -38.40
CA HIS A 19 2.52 10.25 -38.17
C HIS A 19 4.03 10.23 -37.88
N THR A 20 4.79 11.21 -38.37
CA THR A 20 6.24 11.30 -38.12
C THR A 20 6.58 11.83 -36.73
N GLU A 21 5.75 12.72 -36.15
CA GLU A 21 5.98 13.25 -34.81
C GLU A 21 5.64 12.22 -33.71
N SER A 22 4.56 11.46 -33.87
CA SER A 22 4.23 10.36 -32.93
C SER A 22 5.25 9.23 -32.98
N THR A 23 5.75 8.87 -34.16
CA THR A 23 6.80 7.84 -34.30
C THR A 23 8.15 8.26 -33.73
N ALA A 24 8.56 9.52 -33.93
CA ALA A 24 9.76 10.07 -33.31
C ALA A 24 9.63 10.11 -31.78
N LEU A 25 8.48 10.55 -31.27
CA LEU A 25 8.21 10.58 -29.83
C LEU A 25 8.23 9.18 -29.22
N VAL A 26 7.55 8.21 -29.83
CA VAL A 26 7.60 6.80 -29.41
C VAL A 26 9.04 6.28 -29.42
N ALA A 27 9.82 6.56 -30.47
CA ALA A 27 11.23 6.18 -30.53
C ALA A 27 12.06 6.79 -29.39
N THR A 28 11.82 8.07 -29.04
CA THR A 28 12.50 8.71 -27.90
C THR A 28 12.10 8.10 -26.55
N LEU A 29 10.82 7.77 -26.34
CA LEU A 29 10.37 7.12 -25.12
C LEU A 29 10.89 5.69 -24.99
N VAL A 30 10.92 4.93 -26.09
CA VAL A 30 11.49 3.57 -26.12
C VAL A 30 12.99 3.60 -25.84
N THR A 31 13.73 4.51 -26.48
CA THR A 31 15.18 4.66 -26.23
C THR A 31 15.45 5.10 -24.78
N ALA A 32 14.69 6.07 -24.26
CA ALA A 32 14.76 6.47 -22.85
C ALA A 32 14.50 5.27 -21.92
N LEU A 33 13.43 4.51 -22.16
CA LEU A 33 13.10 3.33 -21.37
C LEU A 33 14.22 2.27 -21.40
N ILE A 34 14.81 2.00 -22.56
CA ILE A 34 15.95 1.07 -22.70
C ILE A 34 17.14 1.56 -21.88
N VAL A 35 17.46 2.85 -21.94
CA VAL A 35 18.56 3.45 -21.16
C VAL A 35 18.29 3.34 -19.66
N LEU A 36 17.07 3.66 -19.22
CA LEU A 36 16.66 3.56 -17.82
C LEU A 36 16.72 2.11 -17.32
N LEU A 37 16.23 1.15 -18.09
CA LEU A 37 16.30 -0.29 -17.79
C LEU A 37 17.74 -0.76 -17.67
N ARG A 38 18.61 -0.40 -18.63
CA ARG A 38 20.03 -0.76 -18.60
C ARG A 38 20.71 -0.18 -17.37
N LYS A 39 20.39 1.07 -17.00
CA LYS A 39 20.94 1.71 -15.80
C LYS A 39 20.43 1.04 -14.53
N SER A 40 19.14 0.75 -14.42
CA SER A 40 18.55 0.05 -13.28
C SER A 40 19.14 -1.36 -13.09
N PHE A 41 19.39 -2.08 -14.19
CA PHE A 41 20.06 -3.38 -14.15
C PHE A 41 21.51 -3.26 -13.66
N HIS A 42 22.26 -2.26 -14.14
CA HIS A 42 23.62 -1.99 -13.67
C HIS A 42 23.66 -1.69 -12.16
N LEU A 43 22.79 -0.79 -11.68
CA LEU A 43 22.71 -0.44 -10.25
C LEU A 43 22.27 -1.64 -9.40
N SER A 44 21.37 -2.49 -9.91
CA SER A 44 20.97 -3.74 -9.25
C SER A 44 22.12 -4.74 -9.14
N ASN A 45 22.97 -4.82 -10.16
CA ASN A 45 24.16 -5.68 -10.13
C ASN A 45 25.20 -5.17 -9.12
N GLU A 46 25.46 -3.85 -9.08
CA GLU A 46 26.32 -3.25 -8.06
C GLU A 46 25.79 -3.52 -6.65
N PHE A 47 24.47 -3.38 -6.45
CA PHE A 47 23.82 -3.73 -5.19
C PHE A 47 24.04 -5.20 -4.82
N SER A 48 23.85 -6.12 -5.77
CA SER A 48 24.06 -7.56 -5.56
C SER A 48 25.51 -7.87 -5.18
N GLN A 49 26.49 -7.24 -5.84
CA GLN A 49 27.90 -7.38 -5.51
C GLN A 49 28.24 -6.84 -4.13
N ASN A 50 27.75 -5.64 -3.77
CA ASN A 50 27.96 -5.05 -2.45
C ASN A 50 27.31 -5.88 -1.34
N SER A 51 26.12 -6.43 -1.58
CA SER A 51 25.44 -7.32 -0.63
C SER A 51 26.26 -8.60 -0.41
N ARG A 52 26.78 -9.22 -1.47
CA ARG A 52 27.65 -10.42 -1.37
C ARG A 52 28.98 -10.12 -0.67
N ARG A 53 29.57 -8.95 -0.94
CA ARG A 53 30.82 -8.52 -0.29
C ARG A 53 30.63 -8.20 1.19
N SER A 54 29.48 -7.62 1.56
CA SER A 54 29.13 -7.41 2.97
C SER A 54 28.92 -8.74 3.71
N SER A 55 28.34 -9.76 3.07
CA SER A 55 28.23 -11.09 3.68
C SER A 55 29.59 -11.81 3.80
N SER A 56 30.51 -11.62 2.84
CA SER A 56 31.84 -12.23 2.89
C SER A 56 32.81 -11.54 3.86
N ILE A 57 32.64 -10.25 4.16
CA ILE A 57 33.44 -9.54 5.18
C ILE A 57 33.08 -9.99 6.61
N THR A 58 31.94 -10.66 6.79
CA THR A 58 31.57 -11.34 8.05
C THR A 58 32.30 -12.66 8.26
N GLU A 59 33.11 -13.15 7.31
CA GLU A 59 34.21 -14.07 7.65
C GLU A 59 35.41 -13.21 8.06
N PRO A 60 35.75 -13.11 9.36
CA PRO A 60 36.96 -12.44 9.75
C PRO A 60 38.14 -13.18 9.13
N LEU A 61 38.90 -12.50 8.28
CA LEU A 61 40.22 -12.95 7.84
C LEU A 61 41.08 -13.09 9.11
N MET A 62 41.15 -14.31 9.64
CA MET A 62 41.76 -14.57 10.94
C MET A 62 43.29 -14.46 10.81
N PRO A 63 43.97 -13.55 11.52
CA PRO A 63 45.42 -13.62 11.61
C PRO A 63 45.83 -14.92 12.32
N PRO A 64 46.88 -15.63 11.85
CA PRO A 64 47.18 -17.02 12.22
C PRO A 64 47.58 -17.27 13.69
N ARG A 65 47.46 -16.29 14.61
CA ARG A 65 48.01 -16.37 15.98
C ARG A 65 47.01 -16.43 17.14
N LEU A 66 45.69 -16.44 16.92
CA LEU A 66 44.70 -16.41 18.03
C LEU A 66 43.68 -17.56 17.94
N LYS A 67 44.19 -18.80 17.92
CA LYS A 67 43.38 -20.03 17.83
C LYS A 67 42.88 -20.58 19.18
N SER A 68 43.20 -19.98 20.34
CA SER A 68 42.91 -20.61 21.64
C SER A 68 41.51 -20.34 22.20
N ASP A 69 40.85 -19.22 21.87
CA ASP A 69 39.60 -18.80 22.55
C ASP A 69 38.42 -18.66 21.58
N SER A 70 38.25 -19.64 20.69
CA SER A 70 37.20 -19.66 19.66
C SER A 70 35.77 -19.57 20.22
N GLY A 71 35.51 -20.17 21.40
CA GLY A 71 34.16 -20.23 21.99
C GLY A 71 33.66 -18.91 22.57
N LEU A 72 34.54 -18.10 23.17
CA LEU A 72 34.14 -16.82 23.77
C LEU A 72 33.86 -15.76 22.70
N TYR A 73 34.64 -15.77 21.62
CA TYR A 73 34.40 -14.88 20.47
C TYR A 73 33.16 -15.28 19.68
N GLU A 74 32.87 -16.57 19.49
CA GLU A 74 31.62 -17.00 18.86
C GLU A 74 30.39 -16.61 19.69
N LEU A 75 30.49 -16.68 21.03
CA LEU A 75 29.45 -16.21 21.93
C LEU A 75 29.31 -14.68 21.90
N LEU A 76 30.42 -13.93 21.87
CA LEU A 76 30.40 -12.47 21.74
C LEU A 76 29.86 -12.02 20.39
N ASP A 77 30.17 -12.71 19.30
CA ASP A 77 29.68 -12.38 17.96
C ASP A 77 28.20 -12.78 17.79
N ARG A 78 27.77 -13.90 18.39
CA ARG A 78 26.33 -14.19 18.56
C ARG A 78 25.62 -13.12 19.40
N HIS A 79 26.22 -12.62 20.47
CA HIS A 79 25.62 -11.57 21.30
C HIS A 79 25.60 -10.21 20.59
N LYS A 80 26.64 -9.88 19.82
CA LYS A 80 26.76 -8.63 19.06
C LYS A 80 25.83 -8.60 17.85
N ASN A 81 25.61 -9.75 17.20
CA ASN A 81 24.64 -9.89 16.11
C ASN A 81 23.20 -10.17 16.58
N ARG A 82 23.00 -10.67 17.81
CA ARG A 82 21.66 -10.75 18.44
C ARG A 82 20.99 -9.39 18.62
N GLY A 83 21.76 -8.30 18.70
CA GLY A 83 21.25 -6.93 18.86
C GLY A 83 20.91 -6.19 17.56
N LYS A 84 21.24 -6.74 16.38
CA LYS A 84 20.85 -6.17 15.09
C LYS A 84 19.86 -7.11 14.43
N VAL A 85 18.56 -6.91 14.67
CA VAL A 85 17.49 -7.55 13.91
C VAL A 85 17.82 -7.39 12.43
N ALA A 86 18.19 -8.48 11.77
CA ALA A 86 18.47 -8.49 10.34
C ALA A 86 17.23 -7.95 9.63
N ARG A 87 17.36 -6.82 8.95
CA ARG A 87 16.24 -6.15 8.29
C ARG A 87 15.61 -7.13 7.29
N ASN A 88 14.34 -7.44 7.47
CA ASN A 88 13.64 -8.43 6.66
C ASN A 88 13.57 -7.95 5.20
N GLN A 89 14.44 -8.50 4.35
CA GLN A 89 14.62 -8.06 2.96
C GLN A 89 13.37 -8.32 2.12
N ALA A 90 12.66 -9.42 2.39
CA ALA A 90 11.39 -9.73 1.75
C ALA A 90 10.31 -8.69 2.07
N LEU A 91 10.26 -8.18 3.31
CA LEU A 91 9.33 -7.11 3.69
C LEU A 91 9.64 -5.78 3.00
N ASP A 92 10.92 -5.42 2.89
CA ASP A 92 11.34 -4.24 2.12
C ASP A 92 11.01 -4.38 0.64
N ALA A 93 11.24 -5.56 0.05
CA ALA A 93 10.89 -5.86 -1.32
C ALA A 93 9.37 -5.80 -1.55
N PHE A 94 8.58 -6.32 -0.61
CA PHE A 94 7.11 -6.23 -0.66
C PHE A 94 6.69 -4.76 -0.70
N ARG A 95 7.14 -3.97 0.27
CA ARG A 95 6.83 -2.53 0.35
C ARG A 95 7.21 -1.79 -0.93
N GLY A 96 8.38 -2.08 -1.48
CA GLY A 96 8.83 -1.43 -2.72
C GLY A 96 8.09 -1.87 -3.97
N LEU A 97 7.67 -3.14 -4.04
CA LEU A 97 6.81 -3.65 -5.12
C LEU A 97 5.44 -2.97 -5.07
N THR A 98 4.83 -2.89 -3.87
CA THR A 98 3.55 -2.19 -3.66
C THR A 98 3.66 -0.72 -4.03
N LEU A 99 4.76 -0.03 -3.67
CA LEU A 99 4.97 1.37 -4.05
C LEU A 99 5.17 1.55 -5.56
N SER A 100 5.94 0.66 -6.18
CA SER A 100 6.17 0.71 -7.64
C SER A 100 4.85 0.54 -8.40
N LEU A 101 4.00 -0.39 -7.94
CA LEU A 101 2.66 -0.58 -8.47
C LEU A 101 1.79 0.67 -8.26
N MET A 102 1.85 1.28 -7.07
CA MET A 102 1.12 2.52 -6.76
C MET A 102 1.46 3.66 -7.72
N VAL A 103 2.75 3.95 -7.91
CA VAL A 103 3.22 4.99 -8.82
C VAL A 103 2.74 4.72 -10.24
N PHE A 104 2.82 3.47 -10.70
CA PHE A 104 2.37 3.09 -12.03
C PHE A 104 0.85 3.29 -12.23
N VAL A 105 0.06 2.92 -11.24
CA VAL A 105 -1.41 3.09 -11.24
C VAL A 105 -1.77 4.57 -11.21
N ASN A 106 -1.11 5.38 -10.38
CA ASN A 106 -1.35 6.82 -10.27
C ASN A 106 -1.05 7.58 -11.57
N TYR A 107 -0.10 7.09 -12.38
CA TYR A 107 0.15 7.64 -13.72
C TYR A 107 -0.86 7.16 -14.78
N GLY A 108 -1.81 6.30 -14.42
CA GLY A 108 -2.89 5.84 -15.28
C GLY A 108 -2.75 4.40 -15.75
N GLY A 109 -1.79 3.63 -15.21
CA GLY A 109 -1.70 2.18 -15.39
C GLY A 109 -1.57 1.71 -16.85
N GLY A 110 -1.10 2.58 -17.73
CA GLY A 110 -1.03 2.32 -19.19
C GLY A 110 -2.40 2.18 -19.87
N GLY A 111 -3.48 2.64 -19.25
CA GLY A 111 -4.83 2.54 -19.79
C GLY A 111 -5.44 1.13 -19.77
N PHE A 112 -4.80 0.16 -19.09
CA PHE A 112 -5.37 -1.18 -18.95
C PHE A 112 -6.45 -1.22 -17.87
N ALA A 113 -7.58 -1.85 -18.18
CA ALA A 113 -8.70 -2.02 -17.25
C ALA A 113 -8.33 -2.76 -15.94
N VAL A 114 -7.25 -3.54 -15.95
CA VAL A 114 -6.76 -4.26 -14.76
C VAL A 114 -6.16 -3.31 -13.70
N PHE A 115 -5.65 -2.16 -14.15
CA PHE A 115 -5.06 -1.12 -13.30
C PHE A 115 -6.01 0.06 -13.04
N THR A 116 -7.23 0.02 -13.55
CA THR A 116 -8.28 1.00 -13.21
C THR A 116 -9.06 0.51 -11.99
N HIS A 117 -9.36 1.42 -11.05
CA HIS A 117 -10.11 1.08 -9.84
C HIS A 117 -11.53 0.57 -10.14
N SER A 118 -12.03 -0.32 -9.27
CA SER A 118 -13.45 -0.70 -9.31
C SER A 118 -14.34 0.51 -9.03
N ILE A 119 -15.48 0.58 -9.73
CA ILE A 119 -16.41 1.72 -9.62
C ILE A 119 -17.09 1.71 -8.24
N TRP A 120 -17.52 0.54 -7.78
CA TRP A 120 -18.13 0.34 -6.46
C TRP A 120 -17.74 -1.03 -5.88
N ASP A 121 -18.38 -2.08 -6.38
CA ASP A 121 -18.06 -3.46 -6.00
C ASP A 121 -17.02 -4.06 -6.94
N GLY A 122 -16.17 -4.90 -6.37
CA GLY A 122 -15.13 -5.64 -7.07
C GLY A 122 -13.72 -5.26 -6.63
N LEU A 123 -12.78 -6.04 -7.15
CA LEU A 123 -11.37 -5.97 -6.79
C LEU A 123 -10.51 -5.94 -8.05
N THR A 124 -9.72 -4.88 -8.21
CA THR A 124 -8.68 -4.78 -9.22
C THR A 124 -7.28 -4.78 -8.59
N ILE A 125 -6.21 -4.87 -9.39
CA ILE A 125 -4.84 -4.86 -8.87
C ILE A 125 -4.53 -3.53 -8.16
N ALA A 126 -5.04 -2.43 -8.72
CA ALA A 126 -4.91 -1.09 -8.16
C ALA A 126 -5.54 -0.97 -6.76
N ASP A 127 -6.54 -1.80 -6.46
CA ASP A 127 -7.26 -1.80 -5.19
C ASP A 127 -6.51 -2.53 -4.07
N LEU A 128 -5.45 -3.28 -4.37
CA LEU A 128 -4.66 -4.01 -3.38
C LEU A 128 -3.52 -3.18 -2.78
N VAL A 129 -3.14 -2.08 -3.41
CA VAL A 129 -1.97 -1.27 -3.03
C VAL A 129 -2.11 -0.72 -1.60
N PHE A 130 -3.21 -0.02 -1.32
CA PHE A 130 -3.41 0.62 -0.02
C PHE A 130 -3.54 -0.38 1.14
N PRO A 131 -4.37 -1.45 1.09
CA PRO A 131 -4.42 -2.43 2.18
C PRO A 131 -3.09 -3.16 2.39
N TRP A 132 -2.30 -3.42 1.34
CA TRP A 132 -0.96 -3.99 1.50
C TRP A 132 -0.02 -3.06 2.26
N PHE A 133 -0.08 -1.74 2.03
CA PHE A 133 0.68 -0.79 2.84
C PHE A 133 0.25 -0.77 4.31
N ALA A 134 -1.06 -0.77 4.58
CA ALA A 134 -1.58 -0.84 5.95
C ALA A 134 -1.12 -2.13 6.65
N TRP A 135 -1.18 -3.27 5.95
CA TRP A 135 -0.72 -4.54 6.46
C TRP A 135 0.79 -4.54 6.78
N ILE A 136 1.62 -4.03 5.85
CA ILE A 136 3.08 -3.90 6.04
C ILE A 136 3.41 -2.96 7.20
N LEU A 137 2.64 -1.88 7.37
CA LEU A 137 2.79 -0.94 8.48
C LEU A 137 2.63 -1.66 9.82
N GLY A 138 1.56 -2.44 10.01
CA GLY A 138 1.37 -3.19 11.24
C GLY A 138 2.41 -4.30 11.46
N PHE A 139 2.82 -4.99 10.38
CA PHE A 139 3.94 -5.94 10.43
C PHE A 139 5.23 -5.27 10.92
N SER A 140 5.51 -4.05 10.43
CA SER A 140 6.68 -3.25 10.82
C SER A 140 6.60 -2.76 12.27
N VAL A 141 5.40 -2.42 12.77
CA VAL A 141 5.21 -2.04 14.18
C VAL A 141 5.66 -3.15 15.10
N PHE A 142 5.25 -4.41 14.85
CA PHE A 142 5.67 -5.56 15.64
C PHE A 142 7.20 -5.72 15.67
N LEU A 143 7.86 -5.62 14.50
CA LEU A 143 9.32 -5.74 14.41
C LEU A 143 10.08 -4.59 15.09
N SER A 144 9.49 -3.39 15.15
CA SER A 144 10.11 -2.21 15.77
C SER A 144 9.87 -2.09 17.28
N SER A 145 8.93 -2.86 17.82
CA SER A 145 8.53 -2.80 19.24
C SER A 145 9.68 -3.19 20.17
N ASP A 146 10.48 -4.18 19.76
CA ASP A 146 11.53 -4.76 20.60
C ASP A 146 12.68 -3.77 20.91
N SER A 147 13.06 -2.94 19.93
CA SER A 147 14.14 -1.94 20.12
C SER A 147 13.72 -0.71 20.94
N SER A 148 12.42 -0.52 21.19
CA SER A 148 11.89 0.69 21.83
C SER A 148 11.68 0.54 23.34
N ARG A 149 11.88 -0.65 23.90
CA ARG A 149 11.52 -1.00 25.28
C ARG A 149 12.53 -0.62 26.35
N GLU A 150 13.76 -0.26 25.98
CA GLU A 150 14.77 0.23 26.93
C GLU A 150 14.56 1.71 27.33
N THR A 151 13.48 2.36 26.87
CA THR A 151 13.23 3.80 27.09
C THR A 151 12.10 4.06 28.08
N SER A 152 12.06 5.28 28.63
CA SER A 152 11.01 5.73 29.55
C SER A 152 9.61 5.70 28.90
N LYS A 153 8.58 5.40 29.69
CA LYS A 153 7.17 5.30 29.22
C LYS A 153 6.69 6.53 28.45
N LEU A 154 7.08 7.73 28.93
CA LEU A 154 6.73 9.01 28.31
C LEU A 154 7.43 9.19 26.96
N GLU A 155 8.66 8.69 26.84
CA GLU A 155 9.44 8.79 25.61
C GLU A 155 8.91 7.84 24.52
N ALA A 156 8.47 6.64 24.90
CA ALA A 156 7.81 5.72 23.98
C ALA A 156 6.50 6.31 23.43
N PHE A 157 5.65 6.87 24.30
CA PHE A 157 4.38 7.50 23.88
C PHE A 157 4.61 8.74 23.01
N SER A 158 5.58 9.58 23.38
CA SER A 158 5.97 10.76 22.59
C SER A 158 6.47 10.37 21.20
N ARG A 159 7.28 9.30 21.08
CA ARG A 159 7.76 8.82 19.78
C ARG A 159 6.64 8.32 18.89
N ILE A 160 5.68 7.55 19.42
CA ILE A 160 4.49 7.11 18.68
C ILE A 160 3.67 8.33 18.24
N GLY A 161 3.38 9.25 19.17
CA GLY A 161 2.62 10.46 18.88
C GLY A 161 3.26 11.35 17.81
N GLN A 162 4.57 11.60 17.91
CA GLN A 162 5.30 12.39 16.91
C GLN A 162 5.23 11.76 15.52
N ARG A 163 5.37 10.44 15.41
CA ARG A 163 5.30 9.75 14.12
C ARG A 163 3.89 9.81 13.52
N THR A 164 2.86 9.59 14.34
CA THR A 164 1.46 9.74 13.92
C THR A 164 1.18 11.16 13.44
N VAL A 165 1.58 12.19 14.20
CA VAL A 165 1.36 13.59 13.83
C VAL A 165 2.10 13.96 12.55
N LYS A 166 3.37 13.58 12.41
CA LYS A 166 4.14 13.87 11.19
C LYS A 166 3.51 13.24 9.94
N LEU A 167 3.06 11.98 10.03
CA LEU A 167 2.39 11.30 8.91
C LEU A 167 1.05 11.96 8.58
N PHE A 168 0.27 12.34 9.61
CA PHE A 168 -1.02 12.99 9.42
C PHE A 168 -0.87 14.37 8.75
N VAL A 169 0.05 15.20 9.26
CA VAL A 169 0.33 16.54 8.70
C VAL A 169 0.87 16.43 7.28
N LEU A 170 1.78 15.49 7.03
CA LEU A 170 2.30 15.25 5.68
C LEU A 170 1.19 14.86 4.70
N GLY A 171 0.21 14.06 5.14
CA GLY A 171 -0.99 13.73 4.36
C GLY A 171 -1.85 14.94 4.02
N LEU A 172 -2.06 15.84 4.97
CA LEU A 172 -2.85 17.06 4.72
C LEU A 172 -2.24 17.95 3.65
N PHE A 173 -0.91 18.08 3.62
CA PHE A 173 -0.20 18.86 2.60
C PHE A 173 -0.19 18.19 1.22
N ILE A 174 -0.23 16.86 1.14
CA ILE A 174 -0.20 16.14 -0.14
C ILE A 174 -1.60 16.06 -0.77
N ASN A 175 -2.64 15.88 0.04
CA ASN A 175 -4.01 15.75 -0.46
C ASN A 175 -4.60 17.06 -0.97
N ASN A 176 -4.04 18.19 -0.54
CA ASN A 176 -4.61 19.51 -0.78
C ASN A 176 -3.66 20.38 -1.59
N GLY A 177 -4.18 20.95 -2.68
CA GLY A 177 -3.50 21.96 -3.47
C GLY A 177 -3.69 23.37 -2.90
N ASP A 178 -3.76 24.36 -3.80
CA ASP A 178 -3.61 25.78 -3.45
C ASP A 178 -4.83 26.40 -2.72
N THR A 179 -5.99 25.72 -2.70
CA THR A 179 -7.25 26.27 -2.17
C THR A 179 -7.53 25.81 -0.74
N TRP A 180 -7.40 26.72 0.23
CA TRP A 180 -7.51 26.44 1.67
C TRP A 180 -8.94 26.19 2.19
N SER A 181 -9.96 26.64 1.47
CA SER A 181 -11.36 26.58 1.93
C SER A 181 -12.03 25.21 1.77
N GLU A 182 -11.52 24.35 0.89
CA GLU A 182 -12.10 23.05 0.55
C GLU A 182 -11.11 21.90 0.83
N TRP A 183 -10.31 22.06 1.88
CA TRP A 183 -9.30 21.05 2.22
C TRP A 183 -9.94 19.71 2.55
N ARG A 184 -9.55 18.68 1.79
CA ARG A 184 -9.85 17.28 2.06
C ARG A 184 -9.08 16.83 3.31
N ILE A 185 -9.81 16.50 4.36
CA ILE A 185 -9.26 16.02 5.64
C ILE A 185 -8.95 14.51 5.57
N PRO A 186 -9.91 13.64 5.23
CA PRO A 186 -9.67 12.21 5.00
C PRO A 186 -8.63 11.95 3.89
N GLY A 187 -7.86 10.89 4.08
CA GLY A 187 -6.74 10.59 3.19
C GLY A 187 -6.00 9.29 3.51
N VAL A 188 -5.25 8.76 2.54
CA VAL A 188 -4.42 7.55 2.70
C VAL A 188 -3.44 7.67 3.88
N LEU A 189 -2.67 8.76 3.95
CA LEU A 189 -1.67 8.94 5.02
C LEU A 189 -2.32 9.15 6.39
N GLN A 190 -3.48 9.82 6.44
CA GLN A 190 -4.26 10.03 7.65
C GLN A 190 -4.78 8.70 8.19
N ALA A 191 -5.35 7.87 7.32
CA ALA A 191 -5.78 6.52 7.65
C ALA A 191 -4.62 5.63 8.14
N LEU A 192 -3.45 5.69 7.48
CA LEU A 192 -2.24 4.97 7.93
C LEU A 192 -1.74 5.49 9.28
N SER A 193 -1.80 6.79 9.53
CA SER A 193 -1.40 7.38 10.81
C SER A 193 -2.31 6.93 11.97
N PHE A 194 -3.62 6.85 11.72
CA PHE A 194 -4.59 6.34 12.67
C PHE A 194 -4.38 4.84 12.94
N ALA A 195 -4.20 4.04 11.88
CA ALA A 195 -3.88 2.62 11.99
C ALA A 195 -2.58 2.38 12.77
N HIS A 196 -1.53 3.19 12.54
CA HIS A 196 -0.29 3.13 13.29
C HIS A 196 -0.53 3.37 14.79
N LEU A 197 -1.28 4.41 15.12
CA LEU A 197 -1.59 4.77 16.51
C LEU A 197 -2.31 3.63 17.22
N ILE A 198 -3.38 3.09 16.63
CA ILE A 198 -4.18 2.01 17.23
C ILE A 198 -3.34 0.76 17.47
N VAL A 199 -2.58 0.32 16.46
CA VAL A 199 -1.76 -0.90 16.59
C VAL A 199 -0.60 -0.71 17.58
N ALA A 200 0.07 0.45 17.56
CA ALA A 200 1.18 0.73 18.48
C ALA A 200 0.70 0.86 19.93
N VAL A 201 -0.46 1.48 20.16
CA VAL A 201 -1.08 1.56 21.49
C VAL A 201 -1.52 0.17 21.96
N ALA A 202 -2.10 -0.66 21.08
CA ALA A 202 -2.51 -2.01 21.44
C ALA A 202 -1.31 -2.91 21.81
N ASP A 203 -0.22 -2.86 21.03
CA ASP A 203 1.05 -3.54 21.34
C ASP A 203 1.64 -3.09 22.68
N TRP A 204 1.49 -1.81 23.01
CA TRP A 204 1.92 -1.27 24.30
C TRP A 204 1.11 -1.83 25.48
N PHE A 205 -0.22 -1.87 25.37
CA PHE A 205 -1.08 -2.40 26.44
C PHE A 205 -0.98 -3.92 26.59
N LEU A 206 -0.77 -4.64 25.49
CA LEU A 206 -0.68 -6.10 25.46
C LEU A 206 0.68 -6.50 24.87
N PRO A 207 1.78 -6.42 25.62
CA PRO A 207 3.10 -6.73 25.07
C PRO A 207 3.22 -8.22 24.68
N LEU A 208 3.54 -8.48 23.40
CA LEU A 208 3.76 -9.84 22.89
C LEU A 208 5.19 -10.37 23.10
N HIS A 209 6.19 -9.50 23.29
CA HIS A 209 7.60 -9.90 23.17
C HIS A 209 8.18 -10.68 24.38
N ASP A 210 7.61 -10.57 25.58
CA ASP A 210 8.29 -10.98 26.84
C ASP A 210 7.78 -12.31 27.43
N ARG A 211 7.18 -13.18 26.61
CA ARG A 211 6.40 -14.31 27.13
C ARG A 211 6.89 -15.65 26.59
N ARG A 212 7.16 -16.60 27.50
CA ARG A 212 7.41 -18.04 27.19
C ARG A 212 6.41 -18.53 26.14
N ARG A 213 6.84 -19.41 25.22
CA ARG A 213 6.07 -19.90 24.05
C ARG A 213 4.60 -20.26 24.33
N THR A 214 4.28 -20.85 25.48
CA THR A 214 2.91 -21.20 25.91
C THR A 214 2.05 -20.00 26.29
N SER A 215 2.66 -18.90 26.74
CA SER A 215 1.96 -17.65 27.02
C SER A 215 1.73 -16.81 25.76
N LEU A 216 2.50 -17.00 24.68
CA LEU A 216 2.35 -16.24 23.43
C LEU A 216 1.01 -16.52 22.74
N TYR A 217 0.59 -17.79 22.63
CA TYR A 217 -0.72 -18.14 22.06
C TYR A 217 -1.87 -17.47 22.81
N ARG A 218 -1.82 -17.44 24.15
CA ARG A 218 -2.82 -16.73 24.95
C ARG A 218 -2.83 -15.23 24.66
N VAL A 219 -1.67 -14.61 24.51
CA VAL A 219 -1.58 -13.18 24.20
C VAL A 219 -2.04 -12.86 22.77
N LEU A 220 -1.77 -13.72 21.79
CA LEU A 220 -2.31 -13.59 20.43
C LEU A 220 -3.83 -13.65 20.43
N VAL A 221 -4.42 -14.56 21.22
CA VAL A 221 -5.88 -14.63 21.40
C VAL A 221 -6.40 -13.34 22.04
N TRP A 222 -5.71 -12.78 23.04
CA TRP A 222 -6.08 -11.47 23.61
C TRP A 222 -6.00 -10.33 22.59
N HIS A 223 -5.03 -10.34 21.68
CA HIS A 223 -4.97 -9.35 20.61
C HIS A 223 -6.10 -9.50 19.59
N LEU A 224 -6.52 -10.74 19.31
CA LEU A 224 -7.68 -10.98 18.48
C LEU A 224 -8.95 -10.47 19.16
N ILE A 225 -9.14 -10.77 20.46
CA ILE A 225 -10.36 -10.45 21.22
C ILE A 225 -10.46 -8.97 21.59
N LEU A 226 -9.35 -8.34 22.00
CA LEU A 226 -9.33 -6.95 22.49
C LEU A 226 -8.86 -5.95 21.42
N GLY A 227 -8.25 -6.42 20.34
CA GLY A 227 -7.75 -5.58 19.24
C GLY A 227 -8.60 -5.69 17.98
N VAL A 228 -8.57 -6.84 17.31
CA VAL A 228 -9.20 -7.03 15.99
C VAL A 228 -10.73 -7.09 16.06
N LEU A 229 -11.28 -7.95 16.91
CA LEU A 229 -12.74 -8.16 16.99
C LEU A 229 -13.52 -6.89 17.37
N PRO A 230 -13.07 -6.03 18.30
CA PRO A 230 -13.77 -4.80 18.63
C PRO A 230 -13.78 -3.81 17.46
N LEU A 231 -12.69 -3.70 16.70
CA LEU A 231 -12.64 -2.82 15.51
C LEU A 231 -13.64 -3.27 14.44
N ILE A 232 -13.66 -4.58 14.14
CA ILE A 232 -14.64 -5.16 13.21
C ILE A 232 -16.07 -4.97 13.73
N LEU A 233 -16.31 -5.27 15.01
CA LEU A 233 -17.64 -5.16 15.61
C LEU A 233 -18.16 -3.72 15.56
N VAL A 234 -17.33 -2.74 15.94
CA VAL A 234 -17.71 -1.32 15.88
C VAL A 234 -18.04 -0.90 14.46
N ASN A 235 -17.20 -1.25 13.48
CA ASN A 235 -17.48 -0.93 12.07
C ASN A 235 -18.79 -1.58 11.60
N LEU A 236 -18.99 -2.88 11.81
CA LEU A 236 -20.21 -3.58 11.39
C LEU A 236 -21.46 -3.05 12.10
N LEU A 237 -21.40 -2.77 13.40
CA LEU A 237 -22.53 -2.21 14.14
C LEU A 237 -22.90 -0.82 13.57
N LEU A 238 -21.91 0.04 13.32
CA LEU A 238 -22.16 1.36 12.74
C LEU A 238 -22.68 1.24 11.30
N THR A 239 -22.15 0.35 10.48
CA THR A 239 -22.58 0.18 9.08
C THR A 239 -24.00 -0.37 8.99
N PHE A 240 -24.39 -1.34 9.83
CA PHE A 240 -25.68 -2.03 9.71
C PHE A 240 -26.79 -1.54 10.64
N THR A 241 -26.47 -0.94 11.79
CA THR A 241 -27.50 -0.55 12.78
C THR A 241 -27.72 0.96 12.89
N LEU A 242 -26.80 1.78 12.36
CA LEU A 242 -26.95 3.24 12.39
C LEU A 242 -28.11 3.68 11.48
N HIS A 243 -29.05 4.41 12.05
CA HIS A 243 -30.17 4.97 11.30
C HIS A 243 -29.70 6.23 10.54
N VAL A 244 -29.78 6.18 9.21
CA VAL A 244 -29.46 7.32 8.33
C VAL A 244 -30.76 7.88 7.75
N PRO A 245 -31.03 9.18 7.89
CA PRO A 245 -32.29 9.76 7.42
C PRO A 245 -32.41 9.61 5.89
N GLY A 246 -33.51 9.01 5.44
CA GLY A 246 -33.80 8.82 4.00
C GLY A 246 -33.16 7.59 3.36
N CYS A 247 -32.45 6.75 4.13
CA CYS A 247 -31.82 5.53 3.64
C CYS A 247 -32.31 4.29 4.41
N PRO A 248 -32.39 3.11 3.77
CA PRO A 248 -32.72 1.89 4.48
C PRO A 248 -31.58 1.50 5.42
N ALA A 249 -31.92 0.87 6.55
CA ALA A 249 -30.92 0.41 7.51
C ALA A 249 -29.98 -0.61 6.84
N GLY A 250 -28.67 -0.42 7.01
CA GLY A 250 -27.64 -1.28 6.41
C GLY A 250 -27.42 -1.08 4.91
N TYR A 251 -27.80 0.07 4.34
CA TYR A 251 -27.50 0.38 2.94
C TYR A 251 -25.99 0.51 2.70
N ILE A 252 -25.47 -0.29 1.75
CA ILE A 252 -24.06 -0.33 1.34
C ILE A 252 -23.89 -0.10 -0.16
N GLY A 253 -24.94 0.33 -0.84
CA GLY A 253 -24.93 0.58 -2.28
C GLY A 253 -24.30 1.93 -2.65
N PRO A 254 -24.02 2.14 -3.94
CA PRO A 254 -23.47 3.40 -4.43
C PRO A 254 -24.48 4.56 -4.37
N GLY A 255 -25.78 4.30 -4.21
CA GLY A 255 -26.81 5.33 -4.29
C GLY A 255 -26.91 5.95 -5.69
N GLY A 256 -27.37 7.20 -5.77
CA GLY A 256 -27.54 7.89 -7.06
C GLY A 256 -28.61 7.22 -7.93
N GLN A 257 -28.26 6.92 -9.19
CA GLN A 257 -29.11 6.17 -10.14
C GLN A 257 -29.08 4.65 -9.92
N ALA A 258 -28.27 4.15 -8.97
CA ALA A 258 -28.34 2.73 -8.59
C ALA A 258 -29.73 2.39 -8.04
N ASP A 259 -30.10 1.10 -8.11
CA ASP A 259 -31.40 0.60 -7.63
C ASP A 259 -32.61 1.35 -8.21
N GLY A 260 -32.52 1.78 -9.48
CA GLY A 260 -33.58 2.55 -10.15
C GLY A 260 -33.72 3.99 -9.67
N GLY A 261 -32.75 4.50 -8.91
CA GLY A 261 -32.76 5.87 -8.40
C GLY A 261 -33.57 6.06 -7.12
N VAL A 262 -33.91 4.98 -6.40
CA VAL A 262 -34.68 5.03 -5.15
C VAL A 262 -33.89 5.71 -4.04
N TYR A 263 -32.56 5.53 -4.00
CA TYR A 263 -31.68 5.99 -2.91
C TYR A 263 -30.62 6.99 -3.39
N ARG A 264 -31.05 8.11 -3.98
CA ARG A 264 -30.13 9.08 -4.63
C ARG A 264 -29.05 9.65 -3.72
N ASN A 265 -29.39 10.06 -2.50
CA ASN A 265 -28.49 10.74 -1.57
C ASN A 265 -27.89 9.80 -0.49
N CYS A 266 -27.91 8.50 -0.74
CA CYS A 266 -27.52 7.47 0.23
C CYS A 266 -26.20 6.78 -0.10
N THR A 267 -25.29 7.42 -0.85
CA THR A 267 -24.04 6.78 -1.28
C THR A 267 -23.25 6.24 -0.09
N GLY A 268 -23.07 4.92 -0.02
CA GLY A 268 -22.38 4.25 1.08
C GLY A 268 -23.09 4.29 2.45
N GLY A 269 -24.33 4.80 2.50
CA GLY A 269 -25.17 4.82 3.70
C GLY A 269 -24.50 5.44 4.92
N ALA A 270 -24.22 4.63 5.94
CA ALA A 270 -23.59 5.06 7.19
C ALA A 270 -22.21 5.72 7.00
N HIS A 271 -21.45 5.32 5.96
CA HIS A 271 -20.11 5.85 5.69
C HIS A 271 -20.17 7.35 5.39
N LEU A 272 -20.94 7.74 4.37
CA LEU A 272 -21.13 9.15 4.03
C LEU A 272 -21.73 9.96 5.19
N TYR A 273 -22.68 9.37 5.92
CA TYR A 273 -23.32 10.05 7.02
C TYR A 273 -22.32 10.40 8.13
N VAL A 274 -21.53 9.44 8.60
CA VAL A 274 -20.50 9.67 9.62
C VAL A 274 -19.44 10.65 9.13
N ASP A 275 -18.97 10.51 7.89
CA ASP A 275 -17.95 11.40 7.34
C ASP A 275 -18.46 12.84 7.21
N SER A 276 -19.73 13.02 6.81
CA SER A 276 -20.37 14.33 6.72
C SER A 276 -20.55 15.00 8.10
N LEU A 277 -20.75 14.22 9.16
CA LEU A 277 -20.87 14.73 10.54
C LEU A 277 -19.51 15.10 11.14
N VAL A 278 -18.47 14.32 10.84
CA VAL A 278 -17.14 14.50 11.46
C VAL A 278 -16.30 15.52 10.71
N PHE A 279 -16.27 15.46 9.39
CA PHE A 279 -15.41 16.31 8.56
C PHE A 279 -16.19 17.44 7.88
N GLY A 280 -17.48 17.23 7.59
CA GLY A 280 -18.27 18.14 6.78
C GLY A 280 -18.18 17.84 5.29
N LEU A 281 -19.27 18.11 4.55
CA LEU A 281 -19.39 17.76 3.12
C LEU A 281 -18.40 18.50 2.19
N HIS A 282 -17.89 19.65 2.60
CA HIS A 282 -16.89 20.41 1.83
C HIS A 282 -15.46 19.88 2.02
N HIS A 283 -15.23 19.07 3.04
CA HIS A 283 -13.90 18.57 3.41
C HIS A 283 -13.70 17.09 3.07
N ILE A 284 -14.62 16.50 2.31
CA ILE A 284 -14.54 15.14 1.79
C ILE A 284 -14.25 15.14 0.28
N PHE A 285 -13.92 13.97 -0.26
CA PHE A 285 -13.61 13.83 -1.69
C PHE A 285 -14.81 14.17 -2.60
N GLN A 286 -14.62 15.18 -3.46
CA GLN A 286 -15.69 15.73 -4.30
C GLN A 286 -15.93 14.95 -5.60
N THR A 287 -14.93 14.19 -6.07
CA THR A 287 -14.98 13.50 -7.37
C THR A 287 -14.78 11.99 -7.26
N PRO A 288 -15.65 11.23 -6.56
CA PRO A 288 -15.49 9.80 -6.37
C PRO A 288 -15.70 9.00 -7.67
N THR A 289 -15.12 7.79 -7.74
CA THR A 289 -15.22 6.91 -8.92
C THR A 289 -16.66 6.53 -9.27
N CYS A 290 -17.55 6.45 -8.27
CA CYS A 290 -18.97 6.17 -8.46
C CYS A 290 -19.75 7.32 -9.11
N GLN A 291 -19.27 8.56 -9.03
CA GLN A 291 -19.99 9.75 -9.51
C GLN A 291 -20.28 9.69 -11.01
N GLN A 292 -19.29 9.31 -11.82
CA GLN A 292 -19.46 9.29 -13.28
C GLN A 292 -20.48 8.24 -13.73
N ARG A 293 -20.54 7.09 -13.04
CA ARG A 293 -21.41 5.97 -13.42
C ARG A 293 -22.81 6.07 -12.83
N TYR A 294 -22.91 6.47 -11.57
CA TYR A 294 -24.15 6.48 -10.80
C TYR A 294 -24.72 7.88 -10.56
N GLN A 295 -24.05 8.95 -10.99
CA GLN A 295 -24.46 10.34 -10.79
C GLN A 295 -24.71 10.67 -9.31
N THR A 296 -23.78 10.21 -8.46
CA THR A 296 -23.84 10.39 -7.01
C THR A 296 -23.23 11.72 -6.58
N GLY A 297 -23.47 12.12 -5.33
CA GLY A 297 -22.79 13.25 -4.70
C GLY A 297 -21.35 12.94 -4.28
N PRO A 298 -20.72 13.87 -3.53
CA PRO A 298 -19.41 13.67 -2.90
C PRO A 298 -19.39 12.44 -1.97
N TYR A 299 -18.28 11.71 -1.97
CA TYR A 299 -18.10 10.51 -1.15
C TYR A 299 -16.61 10.21 -0.96
N ASP A 300 -16.19 9.91 0.26
CA ASP A 300 -14.78 9.64 0.56
C ASP A 300 -14.51 8.13 0.79
N PRO A 301 -13.69 7.48 -0.05
CA PRO A 301 -13.26 6.10 0.19
C PRO A 301 -12.22 5.99 1.32
N GLU A 302 -11.78 7.10 1.90
CA GLU A 302 -10.78 7.19 2.96
C GLU A 302 -11.34 7.88 4.21
N GLY A 303 -12.66 7.77 4.42
CA GLY A 303 -13.39 8.31 5.57
C GLY A 303 -13.10 7.62 6.92
N LEU A 304 -13.73 8.12 7.98
CA LEU A 304 -13.45 7.70 9.36
C LEU A 304 -13.83 6.24 9.62
N LEU A 305 -15.00 5.81 9.13
CA LEU A 305 -15.42 4.40 9.25
C LEU A 305 -14.44 3.46 8.55
N ASN A 306 -13.85 3.92 7.44
CA ASN A 306 -12.84 3.17 6.70
C ASN A 306 -11.50 3.13 7.47
N TRP A 307 -11.14 4.18 8.22
CA TRP A 307 -9.93 4.16 9.06
C TRP A 307 -9.92 3.02 10.09
N ILE A 308 -11.09 2.64 10.61
CA ILE A 308 -11.23 1.49 11.53
C ILE A 308 -10.85 0.17 10.83
N MET A 309 -11.26 0.01 9.58
CA MET A 309 -10.97 -1.17 8.77
C MET A 309 -9.53 -1.18 8.23
N VAL A 310 -8.96 0.00 7.97
CA VAL A 310 -7.50 0.16 7.70
C VAL A 310 -6.70 -0.25 8.94
N ALA A 311 -7.11 0.19 10.14
CA ALA A 311 -6.48 -0.22 11.39
C ALA A 311 -6.59 -1.74 11.61
N THR A 312 -7.73 -2.33 11.28
CA THR A 312 -7.93 -3.79 11.31
C THR A 312 -6.94 -4.51 10.37
N THR A 313 -6.78 -4.02 9.15
CA THR A 313 -5.82 -4.55 8.17
C THR A 313 -4.38 -4.48 8.69
N ALA A 314 -3.99 -3.35 9.29
CA ALA A 314 -2.69 -3.21 9.93
C ALA A 314 -2.52 -4.20 11.09
N TYR A 315 -3.55 -4.35 11.92
CA TYR A 315 -3.54 -5.28 13.05
C TYR A 315 -3.37 -6.74 12.60
N LEU A 316 -4.01 -7.15 11.49
CA LEU A 316 -3.80 -8.46 10.89
C LEU A 316 -2.34 -8.67 10.45
N GLY A 317 -1.70 -7.65 9.88
CA GLY A 317 -0.26 -7.68 9.57
C GLY A 317 0.63 -7.79 10.81
N TYR A 318 0.29 -7.07 11.89
CA TYR A 318 0.95 -7.17 13.18
C TYR A 318 0.86 -8.60 13.77
N LEU A 319 -0.34 -9.21 13.73
CA LEU A 319 -0.53 -10.59 14.18
C LEU A 319 0.25 -11.60 13.33
N GLN A 320 0.31 -11.40 12.01
CA GLN A 320 1.09 -12.26 11.12
C GLN A 320 2.58 -12.17 11.44
N ALA A 321 3.10 -10.97 11.73
CA ALA A 321 4.49 -10.78 12.15
C ALA A 321 4.78 -11.53 13.46
N ALA A 322 3.89 -11.38 14.45
CA ALA A 322 4.02 -12.07 15.73
C ALA A 322 4.02 -13.60 15.59
N LEU A 323 3.10 -14.13 14.78
CA LEU A 323 3.03 -15.55 14.45
C LEU A 323 4.31 -16.04 13.76
N LEU A 324 4.84 -15.25 12.82
CA LEU A 324 6.09 -15.58 12.12
C LEU A 324 7.27 -15.64 13.10
N THR A 325 7.39 -14.65 14.00
CA THR A 325 8.46 -14.58 15.01
C THR A 325 8.51 -15.77 15.95
N ILE A 326 7.35 -16.32 16.35
CA ILE A 326 7.26 -17.55 17.15
C ILE A 326 7.86 -18.77 16.42
N THR A 327 7.85 -18.72 15.09
CA THR A 327 8.36 -19.77 14.21
C THR A 327 9.74 -19.46 13.63
N LEU A 328 10.38 -18.34 13.99
CA LEU A 328 11.72 -17.98 13.50
C LEU A 328 12.80 -18.99 13.92
N GLU A 329 12.65 -19.61 15.09
CA GLU A 329 13.53 -20.69 15.55
C GLU A 329 13.27 -22.03 14.82
N GLN A 330 12.26 -22.11 13.94
CA GLN A 330 11.90 -23.32 13.21
C GLN A 330 12.30 -23.22 11.73
N SER A 331 12.31 -24.38 11.04
CA SER A 331 12.59 -24.49 9.60
C SER A 331 11.75 -23.52 8.76
N GLN A 332 12.37 -22.94 7.73
CA GLN A 332 11.73 -22.06 6.74
C GLN A 332 10.43 -22.65 6.16
N SER A 333 10.38 -23.97 5.95
CA SER A 333 9.17 -24.65 5.45
C SER A 333 7.95 -24.48 6.37
N ARG A 334 8.15 -24.35 7.69
CA ARG A 334 7.05 -24.11 8.64
C ARG A 334 6.59 -22.66 8.62
N GLN A 335 7.51 -21.71 8.46
CA GLN A 335 7.19 -20.29 8.29
C GLN A 335 6.36 -20.06 7.03
N LEU A 336 6.79 -20.65 5.91
CA LEU A 336 6.06 -20.58 4.64
C LEU A 336 4.69 -21.24 4.74
N ARG A 337 4.59 -22.42 5.37
CA ARG A 337 3.31 -23.10 5.61
C ARG A 337 2.38 -22.23 6.46
N LEU A 338 2.89 -21.54 7.46
CA LEU A 338 2.09 -20.67 8.31
C LEU A 338 1.54 -19.48 7.51
N LEU A 339 2.40 -18.79 6.74
CA LEU A 339 1.98 -17.68 5.89
C LEU A 339 0.94 -18.12 4.85
N THR A 340 1.13 -19.28 4.21
CA THR A 340 0.18 -19.78 3.22
C THR A 340 -1.12 -20.24 3.84
N VAL A 341 -1.10 -20.97 4.97
CA VAL A 341 -2.32 -21.43 5.66
C VAL A 341 -3.12 -20.26 6.23
N CYS A 342 -2.47 -19.32 6.93
CA CYS A 342 -3.13 -18.11 7.42
C CYS A 342 -3.69 -17.27 6.28
N GLY A 343 -2.91 -17.09 5.20
CA GLY A 343 -3.35 -16.37 4.00
C GLY A 343 -4.56 -17.03 3.34
N SER A 344 -4.54 -18.35 3.17
CA SER A 344 -5.64 -19.12 2.61
C SER A 344 -6.90 -19.05 3.48
N GLY A 345 -6.75 -19.10 4.80
CA GLY A 345 -7.85 -18.95 5.75
C GLY A 345 -8.52 -17.58 5.64
N LEU A 346 -7.72 -16.51 5.57
CA LEU A 346 -8.21 -15.15 5.38
C LEU A 346 -8.91 -14.97 4.02
N ILE A 347 -8.31 -15.47 2.93
CA ILE A 347 -8.93 -15.46 1.59
C ILE A 347 -10.27 -16.19 1.60
N LEU A 348 -10.31 -17.39 2.17
CA LEU A 348 -11.55 -18.18 2.27
C LEU A 348 -12.61 -17.43 3.08
N SER A 349 -12.25 -16.84 4.22
CA SER A 349 -13.18 -16.05 5.02
C SER A 349 -13.68 -14.80 4.28
N GLY A 350 -12.84 -14.14 3.49
CA GLY A 350 -13.22 -13.01 2.63
C GLY A 350 -14.19 -13.42 1.52
N ILE A 351 -13.95 -14.55 0.86
CA ILE A 351 -14.84 -15.09 -0.18
C ILE A 351 -16.18 -15.53 0.41
N VAL A 352 -16.17 -16.20 1.56
CA VAL A 352 -17.38 -16.66 2.24
C VAL A 352 -18.22 -15.49 2.74
N SER A 353 -17.61 -14.50 3.40
CA SER A 353 -18.32 -13.29 3.85
C SER A 353 -18.77 -12.40 2.68
N GLY A 354 -18.03 -12.43 1.58
CA GLY A 354 -18.35 -11.83 0.29
C GLY A 354 -19.69 -12.26 -0.29
N GLY A 355 -20.15 -13.46 0.09
CA GLY A 355 -21.01 -14.27 -0.73
C GLY A 355 -20.24 -14.66 -1.98
N LEU A 356 -20.14 -15.95 -2.30
CA LEU A 356 -19.76 -16.35 -3.66
C LEU A 356 -20.56 -15.44 -4.61
N TRP A 357 -19.89 -14.74 -5.54
CA TRP A 357 -20.37 -13.70 -6.49
C TRP A 357 -21.68 -14.02 -7.26
N VAL A 358 -22.30 -15.13 -6.92
CA VAL A 358 -23.47 -15.83 -7.42
C VAL A 358 -24.80 -15.29 -6.85
N PHE A 359 -24.82 -14.63 -5.68
CA PHE A 359 -26.09 -14.21 -5.03
C PHE A 359 -26.17 -12.70 -4.69
N PRO A 360 -26.69 -11.85 -5.61
CA PRO A 360 -26.79 -10.40 -5.45
C PRO A 360 -27.73 -9.91 -4.34
N HIS A 361 -28.59 -10.76 -3.77
CA HIS A 361 -29.67 -10.36 -2.85
C HIS A 361 -29.65 -11.09 -1.50
N GLY A 362 -28.50 -11.66 -1.10
CA GLY A 362 -28.34 -12.28 0.22
C GLY A 362 -27.76 -11.33 1.28
N PRO A 363 -27.69 -11.75 2.56
CA PRO A 363 -27.11 -10.96 3.67
C PRO A 363 -25.57 -10.87 3.61
N TRP A 364 -24.99 -10.93 2.41
CA TRP A 364 -23.55 -11.01 2.18
C TRP A 364 -22.94 -9.61 2.11
N ILE A 365 -21.69 -9.49 2.55
CA ILE A 365 -20.95 -8.23 2.53
C ILE A 365 -20.10 -8.21 1.25
N PRO A 366 -20.48 -7.49 0.17
CA PRO A 366 -19.76 -7.50 -1.10
C PRO A 366 -18.31 -7.04 -0.94
N LEU A 367 -17.44 -7.53 -1.82
CA LEU A 367 -16.06 -7.06 -1.92
C LEU A 367 -16.04 -5.63 -2.42
N ASN A 368 -15.85 -4.67 -1.50
CA ASN A 368 -16.00 -3.26 -1.81
C ASN A 368 -14.86 -2.46 -1.17
N LYS A 369 -14.01 -1.87 -2.01
CA LYS A 369 -12.90 -1.01 -1.58
C LYS A 369 -13.39 0.31 -1.02
N ASN A 370 -14.40 0.93 -1.64
CA ASN A 370 -14.89 2.25 -1.26
C ASN A 370 -15.46 2.26 0.17
N LEU A 371 -15.98 1.12 0.63
CA LEU A 371 -16.50 0.92 1.99
C LEU A 371 -15.50 0.24 2.93
N TRP A 372 -14.33 -0.18 2.44
CA TRP A 372 -13.41 -1.03 3.20
C TRP A 372 -14.11 -2.23 3.83
N SER A 373 -14.92 -2.92 3.02
CA SER A 373 -15.80 -3.97 3.51
C SER A 373 -15.02 -5.10 4.20
N LEU A 374 -15.65 -5.80 5.14
CA LEU A 374 -14.99 -6.88 5.88
C LEU A 374 -14.45 -7.97 4.94
N SER A 375 -15.21 -8.34 3.92
CA SER A 375 -14.78 -9.31 2.91
C SER A 375 -13.54 -8.83 2.16
N TYR A 376 -13.48 -7.54 1.81
CA TYR A 376 -12.33 -6.92 1.13
C TYR A 376 -11.09 -6.93 2.03
N VAL A 377 -11.20 -6.52 3.29
CA VAL A 377 -10.08 -6.49 4.26
C VAL A 377 -9.50 -7.88 4.50
N LEU A 378 -10.35 -8.90 4.67
CA LEU A 378 -9.91 -10.27 4.87
C LEU A 378 -9.22 -10.82 3.62
N LEU A 379 -9.82 -10.61 2.44
CA LEU A 379 -9.27 -11.05 1.17
C LEU A 379 -7.91 -10.39 0.88
N SER A 380 -7.81 -9.06 1.00
CA SER A 380 -6.59 -8.31 0.73
C SER A 380 -5.46 -8.67 1.69
N SER A 381 -5.78 -8.90 2.97
CA SER A 381 -4.82 -9.33 3.99
C SER A 381 -4.30 -10.74 3.72
N GLY A 382 -5.16 -11.65 3.27
CA GLY A 382 -4.72 -13.00 2.90
C GLY A 382 -3.83 -13.01 1.65
N LEU A 383 -4.14 -12.18 0.66
CA LEU A 383 -3.28 -11.95 -0.51
C LEU A 383 -1.93 -11.33 -0.11
N ALA A 384 -1.90 -10.43 0.88
CA ALA A 384 -0.65 -9.89 1.42
C ALA A 384 0.24 -10.98 2.04
N SER A 385 -0.36 -11.90 2.82
CA SER A 385 0.36 -13.03 3.41
C SER A 385 0.93 -13.98 2.34
N TRP A 386 0.16 -14.26 1.27
CA TRP A 386 0.66 -15.05 0.15
C TRP A 386 1.80 -14.35 -0.61
N LEU A 387 1.69 -13.05 -0.84
CA LEU A 387 2.75 -12.28 -1.49
C LEU A 387 4.02 -12.25 -0.64
N LEU A 388 3.91 -12.07 0.68
CA LEU A 388 5.08 -12.18 1.56
C LEU A 388 5.70 -13.59 1.53
N ALA A 389 4.89 -14.66 1.52
CA ALA A 389 5.39 -16.03 1.39
C ALA A 389 6.16 -16.22 0.07
N LEU A 390 5.62 -15.74 -1.04
CA LEU A 390 6.27 -15.79 -2.35
C LEU A 390 7.61 -15.04 -2.34
N LEU A 391 7.63 -13.81 -1.82
CA LEU A 391 8.85 -13.01 -1.75
C LEU A 391 9.91 -13.63 -0.83
N THR A 392 9.48 -14.28 0.26
CA THR A 392 10.37 -15.02 1.16
C THR A 392 11.02 -16.20 0.43
N ILE A 393 10.27 -16.94 -0.40
CA ILE A 393 10.83 -18.03 -1.23
C ILE A 393 11.84 -17.49 -2.25
N LEU A 394 11.52 -16.37 -2.91
CA LEU A 394 12.35 -15.80 -3.98
C LEU A 394 13.66 -15.15 -3.47
N ILE A 395 13.62 -14.56 -2.27
CA ILE A 395 14.75 -13.78 -1.71
C ILE A 395 15.54 -14.61 -0.70
N ASP A 396 14.87 -15.19 0.29
CA ASP A 396 15.49 -15.87 1.43
C ASP A 396 15.53 -17.41 1.28
N GLY A 397 14.87 -17.97 0.26
CA GLY A 397 14.76 -19.41 0.04
C GLY A 397 15.96 -20.06 -0.67
N GLU A 398 16.02 -21.39 -0.59
CA GLU A 398 16.85 -22.24 -1.47
C GLU A 398 16.27 -22.37 -2.89
N ALA A 399 15.59 -21.33 -3.38
CA ALA A 399 15.05 -21.33 -4.73
C ALA A 399 16.21 -21.41 -5.76
N ARG A 400 15.97 -22.15 -6.85
CA ARG A 400 16.94 -22.35 -7.95
C ARG A 400 17.39 -21.03 -8.60
N VAL A 401 16.60 -19.97 -8.44
CA VAL A 401 16.91 -18.59 -8.87
C VAL A 401 16.83 -17.69 -7.64
N ARG A 402 17.98 -17.36 -7.03
CA ARG A 402 18.05 -16.40 -5.92
C ARG A 402 17.91 -14.98 -6.46
N TRP A 403 16.83 -14.30 -6.08
CA TRP A 403 16.65 -12.89 -6.39
C TRP A 403 17.20 -12.02 -5.25
N SER A 404 18.05 -11.04 -5.58
CA SER A 404 18.63 -10.11 -4.59
C SER A 404 17.63 -9.09 -4.02
N GLY A 405 16.34 -9.17 -4.38
CA GLY A 405 15.31 -8.20 -3.99
C GLY A 405 15.40 -6.83 -4.70
N ALA A 406 16.49 -6.54 -5.43
CA ALA A 406 16.62 -5.33 -6.23
C ALA A 406 15.80 -5.42 -7.53
N PRO A 407 15.10 -4.35 -7.95
CA PRO A 407 15.14 -2.99 -7.40
C PRO A 407 14.18 -2.73 -6.23
N CYS A 408 13.21 -3.63 -5.99
CA CYS A 408 12.10 -3.39 -5.07
C CYS A 408 12.57 -3.09 -3.64
N THR A 409 13.57 -3.79 -3.13
CA THR A 409 14.15 -3.53 -1.80
C THR A 409 14.66 -2.09 -1.65
N SER A 410 15.24 -1.49 -2.69
CA SER A 410 15.73 -0.10 -2.64
C SER A 410 14.58 0.90 -2.61
N VAL A 411 13.52 0.67 -3.41
CA VAL A 411 12.28 1.46 -3.38
C VAL A 411 11.61 1.39 -2.00
N GLY A 412 11.53 0.19 -1.41
CA GLY A 412 10.90 0.00 -0.10
C GLY A 412 11.55 0.81 1.00
N LYS A 413 12.90 0.81 1.09
CA LYS A 413 13.66 1.53 2.13
C LYS A 413 13.37 3.03 2.18
N ASN A 414 13.10 3.64 1.03
CA ASN A 414 12.82 5.07 0.85
C ASN A 414 11.37 5.36 0.47
N SER A 415 10.45 4.49 0.91
CA SER A 415 9.05 4.51 0.49
C SER A 415 8.33 5.84 0.72
N ILE A 416 8.51 6.48 1.87
CA ILE A 416 7.84 7.76 2.15
C ILE A 416 8.32 8.85 1.20
N PHE A 417 9.63 8.96 0.97
CA PHE A 417 10.18 9.96 0.05
C PHE A 417 9.65 9.77 -1.36
N ILE A 418 9.67 8.53 -1.87
CA ILE A 418 9.16 8.23 -3.21
C ILE A 418 7.65 8.52 -3.29
N TYR A 419 6.87 8.16 -2.28
CA TYR A 419 5.43 8.49 -2.24
C TYR A 419 5.19 10.01 -2.30
N VAL A 420 5.81 10.80 -1.44
CA VAL A 420 5.60 12.26 -1.44
C VAL A 420 6.07 12.89 -2.75
N MET A 421 7.27 12.53 -3.20
CA MET A 421 7.85 13.17 -4.38
C MET A 421 7.17 12.75 -5.68
N HIS A 422 6.56 11.56 -5.77
CA HIS A 422 5.80 11.20 -6.98
C HIS A 422 4.51 12.02 -7.11
N GLU A 423 3.87 12.39 -6.00
CA GLU A 423 2.69 13.27 -5.97
C GLU A 423 3.08 14.72 -6.28
N VAL A 424 4.15 15.22 -5.66
CA VAL A 424 4.64 16.60 -5.88
C VAL A 424 5.13 16.78 -7.32
N CYS A 425 5.85 15.78 -7.86
CA CYS A 425 6.40 15.85 -9.22
C CYS A 425 5.44 15.36 -10.31
N GLN A 426 4.14 15.16 -10.02
CA GLN A 426 3.18 14.56 -10.95
C GLN A 426 2.88 15.39 -12.23
N TYR A 427 3.41 16.61 -12.30
CA TYR A 427 3.29 17.51 -13.45
C TYR A 427 4.64 17.81 -14.14
N PHE A 428 5.74 17.22 -13.65
CA PHE A 428 7.09 17.53 -14.15
C PHE A 428 7.68 16.34 -14.91
N ALA A 429 8.19 16.59 -16.12
CA ALA A 429 9.02 15.63 -16.83
C ALA A 429 10.42 15.55 -16.17
N PRO A 430 11.06 14.37 -16.09
CA PRO A 430 10.65 13.06 -16.61
C PRO A 430 9.80 12.21 -15.64
N PHE A 431 9.44 12.73 -14.46
CA PHE A 431 8.82 11.96 -13.38
C PHE A 431 7.39 11.53 -13.68
N ALA A 432 6.60 12.42 -14.29
CA ALA A 432 5.25 12.14 -14.76
C ALA A 432 5.11 12.68 -16.17
N ALA A 433 5.76 11.99 -17.11
CA ALA A 433 5.70 12.37 -18.51
C ALA A 433 4.25 12.19 -19.00
N LYS A 434 3.52 13.29 -19.10
CA LYS A 434 2.17 13.33 -19.68
C LYS A 434 2.27 13.76 -21.14
N PRO A 435 1.36 13.28 -22.00
CA PRO A 435 1.22 13.83 -23.35
C PRO A 435 1.01 15.35 -23.28
N LEU A 436 1.54 16.08 -24.26
CA LEU A 436 1.15 17.48 -24.50
C LEU A 436 -0.38 17.50 -24.67
N GLN A 437 -1.04 18.52 -24.12
CA GLN A 437 -2.51 18.70 -24.09
C GLN A 437 -3.14 18.78 -25.49
N THR A 438 -3.17 17.67 -26.22
CA THR A 438 -4.04 17.48 -27.38
C THR A 438 -5.26 16.72 -26.88
N GLY A 439 -6.46 17.28 -27.09
CA GLY A 439 -7.74 16.70 -26.64
C GLY A 439 -8.11 15.38 -27.33
N GLU A 440 -7.15 14.63 -27.85
CA GLU A 440 -7.32 13.36 -28.52
C GLU A 440 -6.89 12.20 -27.60
N ARG A 441 -7.62 11.08 -27.68
CA ARG A 441 -7.27 9.86 -26.94
C ARG A 441 -5.99 9.29 -27.51
N LEU A 442 -4.90 9.34 -26.74
CA LEU A 442 -3.64 8.72 -27.16
C LEU A 442 -3.79 7.20 -27.29
N PRO A 443 -3.03 6.59 -28.21
CA PRO A 443 -2.97 5.14 -28.29
C PRO A 443 -2.41 4.56 -26.99
N GLN A 444 -2.98 3.43 -26.58
CA GLN A 444 -2.69 2.79 -25.29
C GLN A 444 -1.20 2.47 -25.08
N PHE A 445 -0.47 2.16 -26.17
CA PHE A 445 0.96 1.87 -26.13
C PHE A 445 1.82 3.10 -25.74
N GLU A 446 1.47 4.29 -26.22
CA GLU A 446 2.17 5.53 -25.85
C GLU A 446 1.96 5.84 -24.37
N LEU A 447 0.71 5.73 -23.90
CA LEU A 447 0.38 5.92 -22.49
C LEU A 447 1.14 4.93 -21.58
N LEU A 448 1.29 3.69 -22.02
CA LEU A 448 2.11 2.71 -21.31
C LEU A 448 3.58 3.14 -21.23
N LEU A 449 4.18 3.58 -22.34
CA LEU A 449 5.58 4.03 -22.37
C LEU A 449 5.81 5.22 -21.44
N TYR A 450 4.92 6.22 -21.48
CA TYR A 450 4.96 7.37 -20.58
C TYR A 450 4.98 6.96 -19.11
N ASN A 451 4.06 6.08 -18.71
CA ASN A 451 3.92 5.62 -17.34
C ASN A 451 5.12 4.78 -16.90
N LEU A 452 5.68 3.95 -17.79
CA LEU A 452 6.88 3.17 -17.51
C LEU A 452 8.12 4.07 -17.36
N VAL A 453 8.29 5.09 -18.20
CA VAL A 453 9.40 6.04 -18.07
C VAL A 453 9.35 6.76 -16.72
N GLY A 454 8.19 7.22 -16.29
CA GLY A 454 8.01 7.83 -14.96
C GLY A 454 8.34 6.85 -13.83
N LEU A 455 7.81 5.62 -13.89
CA LEU A 455 8.10 4.56 -12.91
C LEU A 455 9.59 4.24 -12.81
N PHE A 456 10.25 3.98 -13.94
CA PHE A 456 11.67 3.62 -13.95
C PHE A 456 12.58 4.76 -13.52
N THR A 457 12.16 6.01 -13.74
CA THR A 457 12.84 7.19 -13.18
C THR A 457 12.86 7.12 -11.66
N TRP A 458 11.71 6.87 -11.01
CA TRP A 458 11.64 6.72 -9.55
C TRP A 458 12.43 5.52 -9.03
N ILE A 459 12.42 4.40 -9.76
CA ILE A 459 13.22 3.22 -9.39
C ILE A 459 14.71 3.56 -9.36
N ILE A 460 15.22 4.28 -10.36
CA ILE A 460 16.64 4.69 -10.42
C ILE A 460 16.97 5.65 -9.29
N VAL A 461 16.09 6.62 -8.99
CA VAL A 461 16.27 7.54 -7.85
C VAL A 461 16.36 6.75 -6.56
N ALA A 462 15.47 5.78 -6.33
CA ALA A 462 15.49 4.95 -5.13
C ALA A 462 16.76 4.08 -5.02
N GLN A 463 17.21 3.48 -6.12
CA GLN A 463 18.47 2.73 -6.17
C GLN A 463 19.68 3.61 -5.89
N TRP A 464 19.72 4.82 -6.46
CA TRP A 464 20.77 5.79 -6.20
C TRP A 464 20.81 6.20 -4.73
N MET A 465 19.67 6.52 -4.12
CA MET A 465 19.58 6.85 -2.69
C MET A 465 20.09 5.69 -1.81
N ASP A 466 19.75 4.44 -2.15
CA ASP A 466 20.18 3.25 -1.40
C ASP A 466 21.69 3.01 -1.52
N LEU A 467 22.28 3.26 -2.70
CA LEU A 467 23.73 3.21 -2.90
C LEU A 467 24.46 4.30 -2.09
N GLN A 468 23.88 5.51 -2.02
CA GLN A 468 24.41 6.61 -1.21
C GLN A 468 24.08 6.50 0.29
N LYS A 469 23.40 5.42 0.73
CA LYS A 469 22.97 5.19 2.12
C LYS A 469 22.06 6.31 2.68
N ILE A 470 21.33 7.00 1.82
CA ILE A 470 20.37 8.05 2.20
C ILE A 470 19.02 7.38 2.50
N PHE A 471 18.55 7.49 3.74
CA PHE A 471 17.28 6.92 4.19
C PHE A 471 16.40 7.97 4.86
N ILE A 472 15.31 8.35 4.21
CA ILE A 472 14.34 9.30 4.75
C ILE A 472 13.20 8.51 5.41
N LYS A 473 12.96 8.78 6.70
CA LYS A 473 11.94 8.12 7.52
C LYS A 473 11.15 9.16 8.30
N VAL A 474 9.91 8.83 8.63
CA VAL A 474 8.98 9.63 9.44
C VAL A 474 8.73 8.96 10.78
#